data_AF-A0A535FSR5-F1
#
_entry.id   AF-A0A535FSR5-F1
#
_cell.length_a   1.000
_cell.length_b   1.000
_cell.length_c   1.000
_cell.angle_alpha   90.00
_cell.angle_beta   90.00
_cell.angle_gamma   90.00
#
_symmetry.space_group_name_H-M   'P 1'
#
loop_
_entity.id
_entity.type
_entity.pdbx_description
1 polymer ?
#
loop_
_entity_poly.entity_id
_entity_poly.type
_entity_poly.pdbx_seq_one_letter_code
_entity_poly.pdbx_strand_id
1 'polypeptide(L)'
;MYERCSVCGWRFEREPGYWTGAVALNLVVTELLIAIVIVPLAIWLALTQQPITLLIVIGLPLPFILPFLFFRHAKSFWMSIDFRIHPVDPEERR
;
A
#
# COMPACT_ATOMS: atom_id res chain seq x y z
N MET A 1 -6.88 -11.85 10.88
CA MET A 1 -7.07 -12.09 9.43
C MET A 1 -7.34 -13.59 9.31
N TYR A 2 -8.30 -14.04 8.49
CA TYR A 2 -8.51 -15.48 8.34
C TYR A 2 -7.26 -16.10 7.70
N GLU A 3 -6.82 -17.25 8.20
CA GLU A 3 -5.65 -17.95 7.62
C GLU A 3 -5.97 -18.54 6.25
N ARG A 4 -7.21 -19.01 6.08
CA ARG A 4 -7.72 -19.60 4.85
C ARG A 4 -9.07 -18.99 4.43
N CYS A 5 -9.34 -18.97 3.13
CA CYS A 5 -10.65 -18.64 2.59
C CYS A 5 -11.66 -19.75 2.89
N SER A 6 -12.83 -19.42 3.42
CA SER A 6 -13.88 -20.40 3.74
C SER A 6 -14.57 -21.02 2.52
N VAL A 7 -14.45 -20.40 1.34
CA VAL A 7 -15.09 -20.87 0.11
C VAL A 7 -14.17 -21.77 -0.72
N CYS A 8 -12.89 -21.39 -0.87
CA CYS A 8 -11.94 -22.10 -1.74
C CYS A 8 -10.73 -22.69 -1.01
N GLY A 9 -10.62 -22.54 0.31
CA GLY A 9 -9.50 -23.04 1.10
C GLY A 9 -8.18 -22.28 0.95
N TRP A 10 -8.14 -21.22 0.13
CA TRP A 10 -6.92 -20.46 -0.16
C TRP A 10 -6.21 -19.97 1.09
N ARG A 11 -4.95 -20.37 1.28
CA ARG A 11 -4.09 -19.89 2.36
C ARG A 11 -3.55 -18.50 2.04
N PHE A 12 -3.94 -17.49 2.83
CA PHE A 12 -3.60 -16.10 2.56
C PHE A 12 -2.12 -15.76 2.83
N GLU A 13 -1.50 -16.42 3.80
CA GLU A 13 -0.07 -16.28 4.12
C GLU A 13 0.63 -17.62 3.85
N ARG A 14 1.24 -17.75 2.67
CA ARG A 14 1.91 -18.98 2.21
C ARG A 14 3.23 -19.21 2.94
N GLU A 15 3.97 -18.13 3.16
CA GLU A 15 5.31 -18.13 3.75
C GLU A 15 5.41 -17.06 4.84
N PRO A 16 6.28 -17.26 5.85
CA PRO A 16 6.52 -16.23 6.86
C PRO A 16 7.02 -14.95 6.18
N GLY A 17 6.34 -13.83 6.45
CA GLY A 17 6.69 -12.55 5.84
C GLY A 17 6.10 -12.32 4.44
N TYR A 18 5.13 -13.16 4.02
CA TYR A 18 4.42 -13.02 2.74
C TYR A 18 3.93 -11.58 2.47
N TRP A 19 3.47 -10.88 3.50
CA TRP A 19 2.92 -9.53 3.37
C TRP A 19 3.95 -8.42 3.18
N THR A 20 5.25 -8.73 3.21
CA THR A 20 6.31 -7.73 2.98
C THR A 20 6.18 -7.07 1.61
N GLY A 21 5.84 -7.85 0.58
CA GLY A 21 5.58 -7.30 -0.76
C GLY A 21 4.35 -6.39 -0.81
N ALA A 22 3.29 -6.73 -0.06
CA ALA A 22 2.12 -5.86 0.08
C ALA A 22 2.45 -4.56 0.84
N VAL A 23 3.32 -4.61 1.85
CA VAL A 23 3.83 -3.41 2.55
C VAL A 23 4.62 -2.53 1.59
N ALA A 24 5.54 -3.12 0.80
CA ALA A 24 6.32 -2.38 -0.20
C ALA A 24 5.42 -1.71 -1.25
N LEU A 25 4.43 -2.43 -1.79
CA LEU A 25 3.45 -1.87 -2.72
C LEU A 25 2.64 -0.71 -2.11
N ASN A 26 2.18 -0.88 -0.87
CA ASN A 26 1.43 0.15 -0.16
C ASN A 26 2.28 1.40 0.08
N LEU A 27 3.55 1.21 0.43
CA LEU A 27 4.52 2.29 0.63
C LEU A 27 4.72 3.07 -0.67
N VAL A 28 5.05 2.40 -1.77
CA VAL A 28 5.26 3.04 -3.07
C VAL A 28 4.04 3.84 -3.51
N VAL A 29 2.84 3.24 -3.44
CA VAL A 29 1.60 3.95 -3.82
C VAL A 29 1.34 5.15 -2.92
N THR A 30 1.51 5.00 -1.61
CA THR A 30 1.31 6.09 -0.65
C THR A 30 2.28 7.23 -0.89
N GLU A 31 3.58 6.95 -1.02
CA GLU A 31 4.61 7.96 -1.23
C GLU A 31 4.42 8.70 -2.54
N LEU A 32 4.06 7.99 -3.62
CA LEU A 32 3.76 8.61 -4.92
C LEU A 32 2.57 9.58 -4.82
N LEU A 33 1.48 9.16 -4.16
CA LEU A 33 0.31 10.03 -3.98
C LEU A 33 0.65 11.26 -3.13
N ILE A 34 1.43 11.08 -2.06
CA ILE A 34 1.89 12.20 -1.23
C ILE A 34 2.77 13.14 -2.06
N ALA A 35 3.72 12.62 -2.83
CA ALA A 35 4.60 13.42 -3.66
C ALA A 35 3.82 14.24 -4.71
N ILE A 36 2.83 13.62 -5.36
CA ILE A 36 1.96 14.28 -6.35
C ILE A 36 1.20 15.47 -5.74
N VAL A 37 0.84 15.41 -4.46
CA VAL A 37 0.10 16.49 -3.78
C VAL A 37 1.05 17.51 -3.15
N ILE A 38 2.05 17.05 -2.41
CA ILE A 38 2.89 17.89 -1.55
C ILE A 38 3.95 18.63 -2.35
N VAL A 39 4.55 18.03 -3.39
CA VAL A 39 5.60 18.70 -4.17
C VAL A 39 5.05 19.94 -4.90
N PRO A 40 3.93 19.88 -5.64
CA PRO A 40 3.36 21.07 -6.28
C PRO A 40 2.91 22.12 -5.26
N LEU A 41 2.31 21.69 -4.14
CA LEU A 41 1.89 22.59 -3.07
C LEU A 41 3.09 23.32 -2.46
N ALA A 42 4.19 22.62 -2.20
CA ALA A 42 5.42 23.18 -1.66
C ALA A 42 6.02 24.23 -2.61
N ILE A 43 6.09 23.91 -3.91
CA ILE A 43 6.58 24.83 -4.94
C ILE A 43 5.70 26.09 -4.98
N TRP A 44 4.37 25.94 -4.98
CA TRP A 44 3.45 27.07 -5.01
C TRP A 44 3.58 27.97 -3.77
N LEU A 45 3.66 27.38 -2.57
CA LEU A 45 3.85 28.14 -1.31
C LEU A 45 5.18 28.90 -1.33
N ALA A 46 6.25 28.28 -1.85
CA ALA A 46 7.56 28.92 -1.97
C ALA A 46 7.53 30.10 -2.95
N LEU A 47 6.89 29.97 -4.12
CA LEU A 47 6.78 31.04 -5.11
C LEU A 47 5.92 32.21 -4.63
N THR A 48 4.91 31.94 -3.81
CA THR A 48 3.96 32.95 -3.29
C THR A 48 4.31 33.48 -1.90
N GLN A 49 5.46 33.06 -1.35
CA GLN A 49 5.97 33.44 -0.01
C GLN A 49 4.92 33.21 1.10
N GLN A 50 4.15 32.13 0.97
CA GLN A 50 3.11 31.74 1.93
C GLN A 50 3.68 30.87 3.05
N PRO A 51 3.05 30.86 4.25
CA PRO A 51 3.51 30.04 5.35
C PRO A 51 3.38 28.54 5.07
N ILE A 52 4.31 27.75 5.61
CA ILE A 52 4.33 26.28 5.47
C ILE A 52 3.19 25.56 6.21
N THR A 53 2.38 26.29 6.98
CA THR A 53 1.29 25.74 7.79
C THR A 53 0.35 24.87 6.95
N LEU A 54 0.02 25.30 5.73
CA LEU A 54 -0.85 24.53 4.84
C LEU A 54 -0.22 23.20 4.42
N LEU A 55 1.09 23.19 4.16
CA LEU A 55 1.85 21.98 3.82
C LEU A 55 1.85 20.99 5.00
N ILE A 56 2.02 21.48 6.23
CA ILE A 56 2.00 20.63 7.43
C ILE A 56 0.60 20.06 7.66
N VAL A 57 -0.43 20.90 7.61
CA VAL A 57 -1.82 20.50 7.87
C VAL A 57 -2.29 19.43 6.87
N ILE A 58 -1.89 19.55 5.60
CA ILE A 58 -2.26 18.58 4.56
C ILE A 58 -1.30 17.38 4.56
N GLY A 59 0.01 17.62 4.68
CA GLY A 59 1.04 16.60 4.52
C GLY A 59 1.16 15.65 5.70
N LEU A 60 1.03 16.14 6.94
CA LEU A 60 1.23 15.32 8.13
C LEU A 60 0.20 14.17 8.27
N PRO A 61 -1.10 14.36 7.96
CA PRO A 61 -2.07 13.27 8.06
C PRO A 61 -1.94 12.18 6.98
N LEU A 62 -1.45 12.52 5.77
CA LEU A 62 -1.47 11.59 4.63
C LEU A 62 -0.68 10.28 4.84
N PRO A 63 0.55 10.30 5.42
CA PRO A 63 1.28 9.08 5.76
C PRO A 63 0.54 8.14 6.71
N PHE A 64 -0.45 8.64 7.46
CA PHE A 64 -1.27 7.81 8.34
C PHE A 64 -2.57 7.38 7.66
N ILE A 65 -3.22 8.27 6.92
CA ILE A 65 -4.52 7.96 6.32
C ILE A 65 -4.38 7.02 5.12
N LEU A 66 -3.45 7.32 4.21
CA LEU A 66 -3.35 6.60 2.94
C LEU A 66 -2.95 5.13 3.12
N PRO A 67 -1.93 4.76 3.93
CA PRO A 67 -1.59 3.35 4.11
C PRO A 67 -2.75 2.54 4.67
N PHE A 68 -3.55 3.08 5.59
CA PHE A 68 -4.68 2.37 6.16
C PHE A 68 -5.79 2.12 5.13
N LEU A 69 -6.03 3.09 4.24
CA LEU A 69 -7.01 2.93 3.15
C LEU A 69 -6.51 1.95 2.08
N PHE A 70 -5.25 2.03 1.69
CA PHE A 70 -4.71 1.26 0.56
C PHE A 70 -4.16 -0.11 0.95
N PHE A 71 -3.87 -0.39 2.22
CA PHE A 71 -3.24 -1.67 2.62
C PHE A 71 -4.10 -2.88 2.24
N ARG A 72 -5.43 -2.78 2.31
CA ARG A 72 -6.31 -3.86 1.86
C ARG A 72 -6.14 -4.15 0.37
N HIS A 73 -6.04 -3.10 -0.44
CA HIS A 73 -5.87 -3.20 -1.89
C HIS A 73 -4.47 -3.68 -2.25
N ALA A 74 -3.44 -3.21 -1.54
CA ALA A 74 -2.05 -3.66 -1.71
C ALA A 74 -1.90 -5.16 -1.44
N LYS A 75 -2.59 -5.71 -0.43
CA LYS A 75 -2.63 -7.15 -0.17
C LYS A 75 -3.28 -7.94 -1.30
N SER A 76 -4.41 -7.47 -1.82
CA SER A 76 -5.08 -8.11 -2.96
C SER A 76 -4.21 -8.09 -4.21
N PHE A 77 -3.56 -6.94 -4.48
CA PHE A 77 -2.70 -6.78 -5.64
C PHE A 77 -1.43 -7.63 -5.53
N TRP A 78 -0.80 -7.64 -4.36
CA TRP A 78 0.34 -8.52 -4.06
C TRP A 78 0.01 -9.99 -4.31
N MET A 79 -1.11 -10.49 -3.77
CA MET A 79 -1.54 -11.88 -4.01
C MET A 79 -1.73 -12.17 -5.51
N SER A 80 -2.26 -11.21 -6.28
CA SER A 80 -2.45 -11.41 -7.72
C SER A 80 -1.12 -11.45 -8.50
N ILE A 81 -0.12 -10.67 -8.07
CA ILE A 81 1.23 -10.70 -8.64
C ILE A 81 1.91 -12.01 -8.27
N ASP A 82 1.92 -12.36 -6.98
CA ASP A 82 2.54 -13.57 -6.47
C ASP A 82 1.95 -14.82 -7.14
N PHE A 83 0.63 -14.89 -7.32
CA PHE A 83 0.00 -16.01 -8.02
C PHE A 83 0.49 -16.18 -9.47
N ARG A 84 0.89 -15.09 -10.15
CA ARG A 84 1.44 -15.17 -11.50
C ARG A 84 2.92 -15.52 -11.54
N ILE A 85 3.69 -15.08 -10.56
CA ILE A 85 5.14 -15.33 -10.49
C ILE A 85 5.40 -16.72 -9.91
N HIS A 86 4.69 -17.06 -8.84
CA HIS A 86 4.74 -18.32 -8.11
C HIS A 86 3.35 -18.99 -8.16
N PRO A 87 3.00 -19.65 -9.28
CA PRO A 87 1.77 -20.40 -9.37
C PRO A 87 1.70 -21.45 -8.25
N VAL A 88 0.49 -21.67 -7.74
CA VAL A 88 0.26 -22.56 -6.58
C VAL A 88 0.52 -24.00 -6.96
N ASP A 89 1.34 -24.66 -6.17
CA ASP A 89 1.62 -26.09 -6.32
C ASP A 89 0.33 -26.89 -6.02
N PRO A 90 -0.05 -27.89 -6.83
CA PRO A 90 -1.17 -28.78 -6.54
C PRO A 90 -1.17 -29.35 -5.10
N GLU A 91 0.01 -29.56 -4.50
CA GLU A 91 0.16 -30.04 -3.13
C GLU A 91 -0.24 -28.99 -2.07
N GLU A 92 -0.07 -27.68 -2.35
CA GLU A 92 -0.51 -26.58 -1.46
C GLU A 92 -2.04 -26.41 -1.43
N ARG A 93 -2.76 -27.06 -2.35
CA ARG A 93 -4.22 -26.98 -2.49
C ARG A 93 -4.97 -27.97 -1.59
N ARG A 94 -4.27 -28.86 -0.87
CA ARG A 94 -4.85 -29.86 0.05
C ARG A 94 -5.12 -29.34 1.46
#